data_AF-A0A831JG31-F1
#
_entry.id   AF-A0A831JG31-F1
#
_cell.length_a   1.000
_cell.length_b   1.000
_cell.length_c   1.000
_cell.angle_alpha   90.00
_cell.angle_beta   90.00
_cell.angle_gamma   90.00
#
_symmetry.space_group_name_H-M   'P 1'
#
loop_
_entity.id
_entity.type
_entity.pdbx_description
1 polymer ?
#
loop_
_entity_poly.entity_id
_entity_poly.type
_entity_poly.pdbx_seq_one_letter_code
_entity_poly.pdbx_strand_id
1 'polypeptide(L)'
;PLQYMWLLLREIRSSVLTAIIAGFGRAISEVGAAMMVGGNIAGETRTLTTAIVLEVSKGEFDRALAISFVLLALSFSITAFITHLQYQQNLK
;
A
#
# COMPACT_ATOMS: atom_id res chain seq x y z
N PRO A 1 -22.81 -9.03 -23.77
CA PRO A 1 -21.59 -8.20 -23.54
C PRO A 1 -21.02 -8.33 -22.12
N LEU A 2 -21.82 -8.13 -21.06
CA LEU A 2 -21.35 -8.23 -19.65
C LEU A 2 -20.81 -9.62 -19.27
N GLN A 3 -21.45 -10.70 -19.73
CA GLN A 3 -20.96 -12.07 -19.51
C GLN A 3 -19.56 -12.30 -20.08
N TYR A 4 -19.27 -11.73 -21.25
CA TYR A 4 -17.97 -11.86 -21.91
C TYR A 4 -16.88 -11.13 -21.12
N MET A 5 -17.19 -9.93 -20.63
CA MET A 5 -16.28 -9.14 -19.79
C MET A 5 -15.97 -9.82 -18.46
N TRP A 6 -16.96 -10.45 -17.83
CA TRP A 6 -16.76 -11.23 -16.61
C TRP A 6 -15.84 -12.43 -16.84
N LEU A 7 -16.00 -13.11 -17.98
CA LEU A 7 -15.18 -14.26 -18.33
C LEU A 7 -13.72 -13.85 -18.57
N LEU A 8 -13.51 -12.73 -19.29
CA LEU A 8 -12.18 -12.16 -19.49
C LEU A 8 -11.52 -11.77 -18.16
N LEU A 9 -12.24 -11.09 -17.26
CA LEU A 9 -11.72 -10.72 -15.94
C LEU A 9 -11.31 -11.95 -15.10
N ARG A 10 -12.05 -13.04 -15.21
CA ARG A 10 -11.72 -14.30 -14.53
C ARG A 10 -10.46 -14.94 -15.11
N GLU A 11 -10.24 -14.84 -16.41
CA GLU A 11 -9.04 -15.34 -17.09
C GLU A 11 -7.80 -14.53 -16.68
N ILE A 12 -7.88 -13.20 -16.69
CA ILE A 12 -6.74 -12.32 -16.38
C ILE A 12 -6.56 -12.05 -14.88
N ARG A 13 -7.21 -12.82 -14.00
CA ARG A 13 -7.21 -12.60 -12.54
C ARG A 13 -5.79 -12.44 -11.95
N SER A 14 -4.83 -13.24 -12.41
CA SER A 14 -3.44 -13.19 -11.93
C SER A 14 -2.76 -11.88 -12.33
N SER A 15 -3.00 -11.40 -13.56
CA SER A 15 -2.49 -10.12 -14.05
C SER A 15 -3.12 -8.94 -13.32
N VAL A 16 -4.41 -9.03 -13.00
CA VAL A 16 -5.13 -8.02 -12.20
C VAL A 16 -4.54 -7.94 -10.79
N LEU A 17 -4.25 -9.07 -10.15
CA LEU A 17 -3.59 -9.09 -8.84
C LEU A 17 -2.21 -8.42 -8.88
N THR A 18 -1.40 -8.69 -9.91
CA THR A 18 -0.11 -8.01 -10.10
C THR A 18 -0.29 -6.49 -10.24
N ALA A 19 -1.28 -6.05 -11.02
CA ALA A 19 -1.57 -4.62 -11.19
C ALA A 19 -2.01 -3.96 -9.87
N ILE A 20 -2.78 -4.67 -9.05
CA ILE A 20 -3.18 -4.20 -7.71
C ILE A 20 -1.95 -4.04 -6.81
N ILE A 21 -1.05 -5.02 -6.77
CA ILE A 21 0.19 -4.94 -5.97
C ILE A 21 1.04 -3.74 -6.43
N ALA A 22 1.21 -3.55 -7.74
CA ALA A 22 1.96 -2.43 -8.29
C ALA A 22 1.34 -1.07 -7.93
N GLY A 23 0.00 -0.95 -8.05
CA GLY A 23 -0.73 0.26 -7.67
C GLY A 23 -0.64 0.55 -6.17
N PHE A 24 -0.77 -0.47 -5.32
CA PHE A 24 -0.64 -0.38 -3.88
C PHE A 24 0.75 0.11 -3.45
N GLY A 25 1.81 -0.50 -3.99
CA GLY A 25 3.19 -0.08 -3.71
C GLY A 25 3.46 1.38 -4.11
N ARG A 26 2.90 1.81 -5.26
CA ARG A 26 2.98 3.20 -5.70
C ARG A 26 2.23 4.16 -4.79
N ALA A 27 1.01 3.80 -4.36
CA ALA A 27 0.20 4.62 -3.46
C ALA A 27 0.84 4.80 -2.08
N ILE A 28 1.43 3.76 -1.49
CA ILE A 28 2.11 3.86 -0.19
C ILE A 28 3.38 4.68 -0.27
N SER A 29 4.08 4.63 -1.40
CA SER A 29 5.31 5.41 -1.60
C SER A 29 5.05 6.89 -1.84
N GLU A 30 3.80 7.29 -2.10
CA GLU A 30 3.43 8.68 -2.38
C GLU A 30 3.23 9.47 -1.09
N VAL A 31 4.32 10.08 -0.61
CA VAL A 31 4.30 10.89 0.62
C VAL A 31 4.17 12.39 0.32
N GLY A 32 4.80 12.86 -0.75
CA GLY A 32 4.85 14.30 -1.09
C GLY A 32 3.47 14.87 -1.38
N ALA A 33 2.73 14.27 -2.31
CA ALA A 33 1.37 14.71 -2.62
C ALA A 33 0.44 14.56 -1.40
N ALA A 34 0.60 13.49 -0.62
CA ALA A 34 -0.20 13.24 0.59
C ALA A 34 0.03 14.33 1.65
N MET A 35 1.26 14.80 1.86
CA MET A 35 1.54 15.91 2.77
C MET A 35 1.04 17.26 2.26
N MET A 36 1.16 17.53 0.95
CA MET A 36 0.78 18.81 0.37
C MET A 36 -0.74 19.02 0.34
N VAL A 37 -1.53 17.96 0.10
CA VAL A 37 -2.99 18.05 -0.12
C VAL A 37 -3.79 17.39 1.01
N GLY A 38 -3.29 16.30 1.60
CA GLY A 38 -4.02 15.52 2.61
C GLY A 38 -4.02 16.14 4.01
N GLY A 39 -3.17 17.13 4.26
CA GLY A 39 -3.00 17.74 5.57
C GLY A 39 -2.25 16.83 6.56
N ASN A 40 -2.13 17.27 7.81
CA ASN A 40 -1.33 16.58 8.84
C ASN A 40 -1.90 16.75 10.25
N ILE A 41 -3.22 16.63 10.39
CA ILE A 41 -3.92 16.78 11.68
C ILE A 41 -3.91 15.43 12.40
N ALA A 42 -3.35 15.41 13.61
CA ALA A 42 -3.28 14.20 14.43
C ALA A 42 -4.70 13.67 14.71
N GLY A 43 -4.93 12.38 14.46
CA GLY A 43 -6.22 11.72 14.73
C GLY A 43 -7.28 11.89 13.64
N GLU A 44 -7.10 12.82 12.69
CA GLU A 44 -8.09 13.11 11.65
C GLU A 44 -7.55 12.79 10.25
N THR A 45 -6.49 13.49 9.84
CA THR A 45 -5.97 13.41 8.45
C THR A 45 -4.54 12.89 8.36
N ARG A 46 -3.86 12.74 9.50
CA ARG A 46 -2.48 12.26 9.55
C ARG A 46 -2.40 10.77 9.21
N THR A 47 -1.75 10.48 8.09
CA THR A 47 -1.38 9.12 7.68
C THR A 47 -0.05 8.69 8.34
N LEU A 48 0.23 7.38 8.32
CA LEU A 48 1.51 6.85 8.82
C LEU A 48 2.72 7.44 8.04
N THR A 49 2.59 7.61 6.73
CA THR A 49 3.65 8.17 5.88
C THR A 49 3.95 9.64 6.20
N THR A 50 2.91 10.46 6.37
CA THR A 50 3.06 11.87 6.76
C THR A 50 3.56 12.02 8.20
N ALA A 51 3.18 11.11 9.09
CA ALA A 51 3.70 11.06 10.47
C ALA A 51 5.21 10.78 10.51
N ILE A 52 5.71 9.84 9.69
CA ILE A 52 7.15 9.54 9.61
C ILE A 52 7.92 10.80 9.21
N VAL A 53 7.50 11.50 8.15
CA VAL A 53 8.19 12.73 7.71
C VAL A 53 8.14 13.80 8.78
N LEU A 54 6.99 13.98 9.45
CA LEU A 54 6.85 14.95 10.54
C LEU A 54 7.81 14.68 11.69
N GLU A 55 7.89 13.42 12.17
CA GLU A 55 8.76 13.07 13.30
C GLU A 55 10.25 13.17 12.92
N VAL A 56 10.62 12.82 11.67
CA VAL A 56 11.97 13.08 11.13
C VAL A 56 12.27 14.59 11.12
N SER A 57 11.35 15.43 10.67
CA SER A 57 11.54 16.89 10.64
C SER A 57 11.64 17.53 12.03
N LYS A 58 11.11 16.87 13.07
CA LYS A 58 11.26 17.28 14.47
C LYS A 58 12.57 16.81 15.12
N GLY A 59 13.31 15.91 14.47
CA GLY A 59 14.47 15.23 15.05
C GLY A 59 14.13 14.05 15.97
N GLU A 60 12.86 13.63 16.02
CA GLU A 60 12.36 12.51 16.83
C GLU A 60 12.54 11.19 16.07
N PHE A 61 13.79 10.80 15.82
CA PHE A 61 14.10 9.63 14.99
C PHE A 61 13.60 8.32 15.61
N ASP A 62 13.60 8.20 16.93
CA ASP A 62 13.12 6.99 17.62
C ASP A 62 11.64 6.71 17.29
N ARG A 63 10.81 7.76 17.31
CA ARG A 63 9.39 7.67 16.94
C ARG A 63 9.21 7.44 15.45
N ALA A 64 9.98 8.13 14.62
CA ALA A 64 9.93 7.96 13.17
C ALA A 64 10.26 6.52 12.76
N LEU A 65 11.28 5.91 13.37
CA LEU A 65 11.68 4.52 13.13
C LEU A 65 10.59 3.55 13.61
N ALA A 66 10.02 3.76 14.80
CA ALA A 66 8.94 2.90 15.30
C ALA A 66 7.75 2.86 14.34
N ILE A 67 7.29 4.03 13.86
CA ILE A 67 6.19 4.13 12.90
C ILE A 67 6.59 3.50 11.54
N SER A 68 7.84 3.70 11.11
CA SER A 68 8.36 3.10 9.87
C SER A 68 8.36 1.58 9.90
N PHE A 69 8.74 0.97 11.02
CA PHE A 69 8.69 -0.49 11.20
C PHE A 69 7.25 -1.01 11.16
N VAL A 70 6.30 -0.31 11.78
CA VAL A 70 4.87 -0.67 11.73
C VAL A 70 4.35 -0.62 10.29
N LEU A 71 4.65 0.47 9.56
CA LEU A 71 4.24 0.62 8.17
C LEU A 71 4.88 -0.43 7.26
N LEU A 72 6.16 -0.73 7.47
CA LEU A 72 6.89 -1.77 6.73
C LEU A 72 6.27 -3.15 6.96
N ALA A 73 6.00 -3.51 8.23
CA ALA A 73 5.35 -4.77 8.57
C ALA A 73 3.97 -4.89 7.90
N LEU A 74 3.14 -3.84 7.97
CA LEU A 74 1.83 -3.81 7.32
C LEU A 74 1.94 -3.95 5.80
N SER A 75 2.78 -3.15 5.15
CA SER A 75 2.96 -3.16 3.69
C SER A 75 3.48 -4.52 3.21
N PHE A 76 4.45 -5.07 3.94
CA PHE A 76 5.00 -6.39 3.66
C PHE A 76 3.96 -7.49 3.86
N SER A 77 3.21 -7.50 4.97
CA SER A 77 2.18 -8.50 5.21
C SER A 77 1.08 -8.49 4.15
N ILE A 78 0.62 -7.31 3.74
CA ILE A 78 -0.39 -7.18 2.68
C ILE A 78 0.17 -7.70 1.35
N THR A 79 1.36 -7.23 0.96
CA THR A 79 1.99 -7.66 -0.30
C THR A 79 2.25 -9.16 -0.31
N ALA A 80 2.84 -9.69 0.76
CA ALA A 80 3.10 -11.12 0.92
C ALA A 80 1.82 -11.95 0.87
N PHE A 81 0.73 -11.49 1.49
CA PHE A 81 -0.56 -12.17 1.45
C PHE A 81 -1.12 -12.24 0.02
N ILE A 82 -1.13 -11.12 -0.70
CA ILE A 82 -1.63 -11.10 -2.09
C ILE A 82 -0.72 -11.95 -3.00
N THR A 83 0.59 -11.84 -2.86
CA THR A 83 1.54 -12.66 -3.61
C THR A 83 1.37 -14.15 -3.30
N HIS A 84 1.10 -14.52 -2.05
CA HIS A 84 0.82 -15.91 -1.68
C HIS A 84 -0.45 -16.42 -2.35
N LEU A 85 -1.52 -15.62 -2.37
CA LEU A 85 -2.76 -15.97 -3.08
C LEU A 85 -2.53 -16.11 -4.60
N GLN A 86 -1.70 -15.25 -5.19
CA GLN A 86 -1.34 -15.32 -6.60
C GLN A 86 -0.53 -16.58 -6.93
N TYR A 87 0.39 -16.99 -6.04
CA TYR A 87 1.18 -18.21 -6.21
C TYR A 87 0.28 -19.46 -6.22
N GLN A 88 -0.67 -19.54 -5.28
CA GLN A 88 -1.64 -20.64 -5.22
C GLN A 88 -2.55 -20.73 -6.46
N GLN A 89 -2.80 -19.61 -7.14
CA GLN A 89 -3.59 -19.56 -8.37
C GLN A 89 -2.81 -19.93 -9.63
N ASN A 90 -1.49 -19.78 -9.64
CA ASN A 90 -0.64 -20.18 -10.78
C ASN A 90 -0.30 -21.68 -10.76
N LEU A 91 -0.40 -22.34 -9.62
CA LEU A 91 -0.19 -23.78 -9.49
C LEU A 91 -1.44 -24.63 -9.85
N LYS A 92 -2.59 -23.98 -10.09
CA LYS A 92 -3.83 -24.62 -10.55
C LYS A 92 -4.07 -24.31 -12.02
#